data_AF-A0A959J628-F1
#
_entry.id   AF-A0A959J628-F1
#
_cell.length_a   1.000
_cell.length_b   1.000
_cell.length_c   1.000
_cell.angle_alpha   90.00
_cell.angle_beta   90.00
_cell.angle_gamma   90.00
#
_symmetry.space_group_name_H-M   'P 1'
#
loop_
_entity.id
_entity.type
_entity.pdbx_description
1 polymer ?
#
loop_
_entity_poly.entity_id
_entity_poly.type
_entity_poly.pdbx_seq_one_letter_code
_entity_poly.pdbx_strand_id
1 'polypeptide(L)'
;MSTYNMENMGPYIMTVKQFGNSFLPVLLDNLVKEYHFQREDALLVGKSVLKKLEWKFSENKRQPVQVFQEAISNIVTRETNKYRRLMEKNFGLSEDAFNEMIEKMQNGDESLFEVIFLSHFEFCLSYIQAKYNATYENAYDSSMNAMLSFCRGLKEGTISYGNLQFLFTQMAGQFYFKWIRKEKPKEPLENIDIPEEEDSFDEANLNTLDKAWNLLGKDCRQLLENFYYRDDQLKEIAKKHEKSPSAMRKQKQRCIEKLREYFKQMNH
;
A
#
# COMPACT_ATOMS: atom_id res chain seq x y z
N MET A 1 -24.70 25.39 -14.65
CA MET A 1 -25.00 26.68 -13.95
C MET A 1 -26.41 27.12 -14.32
N SER A 2 -27.40 26.88 -13.47
CA SER A 2 -28.75 27.44 -13.63
C SER A 2 -28.85 28.68 -12.74
N THR A 3 -29.04 29.83 -13.39
CA THR A 3 -29.22 31.15 -12.78
C THR A 3 -30.53 31.17 -11.98
N TYR A 4 -30.43 31.22 -10.65
CA TYR A 4 -31.56 31.61 -9.81
C TYR A 4 -31.75 33.12 -9.91
N ASN A 5 -32.87 33.55 -10.50
CA ASN A 5 -33.32 34.94 -10.48
C ASN A 5 -33.58 35.39 -9.04
N MET A 6 -32.70 36.24 -8.52
CA MET A 6 -32.84 36.98 -7.26
C MET A 6 -32.74 38.49 -7.55
N GLU A 7 -33.69 39.02 -8.31
CA GLU A 7 -33.85 40.48 -8.45
C GLU A 7 -34.90 40.94 -7.41
N ASN A 8 -34.53 41.91 -6.56
CA ASN A 8 -35.36 42.61 -5.55
C ASN A 8 -35.43 42.09 -4.10
N MET A 9 -34.31 41.70 -3.49
CA MET A 9 -34.13 41.90 -2.04
C MET A 9 -32.83 42.66 -1.79
N GLY A 10 -32.85 43.64 -0.87
CA GLY A 10 -31.61 44.29 -0.38
C GLY A 10 -30.59 43.23 0.07
N PRO A 11 -29.29 43.57 0.19
CA PRO A 11 -28.24 42.56 0.33
C PRO A 11 -28.57 41.66 1.52
N TYR A 12 -28.98 40.42 1.26
CA TYR A 12 -29.33 39.47 2.31
C TYR A 12 -28.06 39.24 3.13
N ILE A 13 -28.05 39.69 4.40
CA ILE A 13 -26.89 39.66 5.27
C ILE A 13 -27.07 38.51 6.26
N MET A 14 -26.05 37.66 6.39
CA MET A 14 -26.07 36.53 7.32
C MET A 14 -24.69 36.24 7.88
N THR A 15 -24.62 35.37 8.89
CA THR A 15 -23.33 34.84 9.36
C THR A 15 -22.83 33.71 8.45
N VAL A 16 -21.53 33.41 8.52
CA VAL A 16 -20.94 32.30 7.76
C VAL A 16 -21.59 30.95 8.10
N LYS A 17 -22.03 30.75 9.35
CA LYS A 17 -22.72 29.54 9.80
C LYS A 17 -24.13 29.40 9.20
N GLN A 18 -24.88 30.51 9.15
CA GLN A 18 -26.19 30.55 8.50
C GLN A 18 -26.06 30.27 7.00
N PHE A 19 -25.07 30.89 6.35
CA PHE A 19 -24.76 30.64 4.94
C PHE A 19 -24.41 29.18 4.69
N GLY A 20 -23.47 28.62 5.45
CA GLY A 20 -23.02 27.24 5.32
C GLY A 20 -24.16 26.23 5.45
N ASN A 21 -25.03 26.40 6.45
CA ASN A 21 -26.20 25.54 6.64
C ASN A 21 -27.18 25.59 5.45
N SER A 22 -27.43 26.78 4.91
CA SER A 22 -28.31 26.95 3.75
C SER A 22 -27.69 26.43 2.44
N PHE A 23 -26.36 26.51 2.33
CA PHE A 23 -25.62 26.16 1.12
C PHE A 23 -25.28 24.67 1.03
N LEU A 24 -25.14 23.98 2.17
CA LEU A 24 -24.71 22.57 2.20
C LEU A 24 -25.53 21.65 1.29
N PRO A 25 -26.88 21.65 1.31
CA PRO A 25 -27.64 20.75 0.43
C PRO A 25 -27.36 21.00 -1.05
N VAL A 26 -27.25 22.27 -1.46
CA VAL A 26 -26.95 22.69 -2.83
C VAL A 26 -25.54 22.27 -3.23
N LEU A 27 -24.57 22.41 -2.31
CA LEU A 27 -23.20 21.98 -2.52
C LEU A 27 -23.11 20.47 -2.74
N LEU A 28 -23.79 19.67 -1.91
CA LEU A 28 -23.77 18.22 -2.04
C LEU A 28 -24.36 17.77 -3.37
N ASP A 29 -25.49 18.34 -3.78
CA ASP A 29 -26.11 18.05 -5.08
C ASP A 29 -25.18 18.40 -6.25
N ASN A 30 -24.47 19.53 -6.17
CA ASN A 30 -23.50 19.95 -7.18
C ASN A 30 -22.28 19.02 -7.23
N LEU A 31 -21.73 18.64 -6.07
CA LEU A 31 -20.61 17.71 -5.97
C LEU A 31 -20.94 16.33 -6.57
N VAL A 32 -22.18 15.85 -6.41
CA VAL A 32 -22.63 14.60 -7.02
C VAL A 32 -22.85 14.77 -8.53
N LYS A 33 -23.56 15.82 -8.97
CA LYS A 33 -23.98 15.98 -10.37
C LYS A 33 -22.86 16.42 -11.30
N GLU A 34 -22.09 17.44 -10.91
CA GLU A 34 -21.09 18.09 -11.77
C GLU A 34 -19.68 17.54 -11.53
N TYR A 35 -19.37 17.13 -10.30
CA TYR A 35 -18.04 16.60 -9.95
C TYR A 35 -17.97 15.08 -9.90
N HIS A 36 -19.11 14.40 -10.08
CA HIS A 36 -19.28 12.93 -10.12
C HIS A 36 -18.78 12.21 -8.86
N PHE A 37 -18.89 12.84 -7.69
CA PHE A 37 -18.60 12.17 -6.43
C PHE A 37 -19.74 11.26 -6.00
N GLN A 38 -19.39 10.15 -5.35
CA GLN A 38 -20.35 9.38 -4.56
C GLN A 38 -20.88 10.25 -3.42
N ARG A 39 -22.06 9.90 -2.91
CA ARG A 39 -22.75 10.77 -1.92
C ARG A 39 -21.96 10.91 -0.62
N GLU A 40 -21.26 9.87 -0.20
CA GLU A 40 -20.39 9.86 0.99
C GLU A 40 -19.17 10.75 0.78
N ASP A 41 -18.47 10.61 -0.35
CA ASP A 41 -17.35 11.47 -0.75
C ASP A 41 -17.77 12.95 -0.83
N ALA A 42 -18.92 13.23 -1.43
CA ALA A 42 -19.48 14.57 -1.52
C ALA A 42 -19.71 15.17 -0.13
N LEU A 43 -20.13 14.37 0.85
CA LEU A 43 -20.31 14.81 2.23
C LEU A 43 -18.98 15.16 2.90
N LEU A 44 -17.93 14.37 2.69
CA LEU A 44 -16.59 14.64 3.23
C LEU A 44 -16.01 15.94 2.63
N VAL A 45 -16.07 16.09 1.31
CA VAL A 45 -15.61 17.30 0.62
C VAL A 45 -16.45 18.51 1.06
N GLY A 46 -17.78 18.36 1.13
CA GLY A 46 -18.68 19.42 1.57
C GLY A 46 -18.37 19.91 2.99
N LYS A 47 -18.13 18.99 3.93
CA LYS A 47 -17.69 19.34 5.30
C LYS A 47 -16.35 20.08 5.31
N SER A 48 -15.38 19.66 4.49
CA SER A 48 -14.08 20.35 4.37
C SER A 48 -14.24 21.77 3.83
N VAL A 49 -15.06 21.95 2.79
CA VAL A 49 -15.39 23.26 2.20
C VAL A 49 -15.99 24.19 3.25
N LEU A 50 -17.01 23.73 3.99
CA LEU A 50 -17.63 24.54 5.04
C LEU A 50 -16.65 24.93 6.13
N LYS A 51 -15.84 23.97 6.62
CA LYS A 51 -14.82 24.25 7.64
C LYS A 51 -13.80 25.29 7.17
N LYS A 52 -13.42 25.25 5.88
CA LYS A 52 -12.50 26.25 5.28
C LYS A 52 -13.15 27.61 5.10
N LEU A 53 -14.44 27.65 4.79
CA LEU A 53 -15.22 28.88 4.72
C LEU A 53 -15.32 29.51 6.11
N GLU A 54 -15.71 28.73 7.12
CA GLU A 54 -15.79 29.17 8.52
C GLU A 54 -14.43 29.66 9.04
N TRP A 55 -13.33 29.02 8.67
CA TRP A 55 -12.00 29.51 9.05
C TRP A 55 -11.63 30.85 8.40
N LYS A 56 -12.14 31.12 7.19
CA LYS A 56 -11.85 32.36 6.45
C LYS A 56 -12.63 33.56 6.98
N PHE A 57 -13.77 33.35 7.64
CA PHE A 57 -14.67 34.40 8.09
C PHE A 57 -14.92 34.32 9.60
N SER A 58 -14.95 35.44 10.31
CA SER A 58 -15.30 35.45 11.73
C SER A 58 -16.74 34.97 11.93
N GLU A 59 -16.95 33.96 12.79
CA GLU A 59 -18.25 33.28 12.98
C GLU A 59 -19.42 34.22 13.26
N ASN A 60 -19.17 35.30 14.02
CA ASN A 60 -20.20 36.25 14.46
C ASN A 60 -20.35 37.46 13.52
N LYS A 61 -19.46 37.62 12.53
CA LYS A 61 -19.50 38.77 11.62
C LYS A 61 -20.53 38.50 10.52
N ARG A 62 -21.55 39.36 10.45
CA ARG A 62 -22.56 39.33 9.39
C ARG A 62 -22.01 40.00 8.13
N GLN A 63 -22.19 39.35 6.98
CA GLN A 63 -21.77 39.87 5.67
C GLN A 63 -22.83 39.60 4.59
N PRO A 64 -22.83 40.37 3.48
CA PRO A 64 -23.67 40.08 2.32
C PRO A 64 -23.38 38.68 1.76
N VAL A 65 -24.42 37.97 1.35
CA VAL A 65 -24.32 36.61 0.78
C VAL A 65 -23.34 36.52 -0.38
N GLN A 66 -23.24 37.56 -1.22
CA GLN A 66 -22.32 37.61 -2.36
C GLN A 66 -20.85 37.42 -1.94
N VAL A 67 -20.46 37.96 -0.78
CA VAL A 67 -19.09 37.82 -0.25
C VAL A 67 -18.77 36.35 0.03
N PHE A 68 -19.74 35.59 0.56
CA PHE A 68 -19.57 34.16 0.79
C PHE A 68 -19.59 33.37 -0.51
N GLN A 69 -20.44 33.74 -1.48
CA GLN A 69 -20.52 33.10 -2.80
C GLN A 69 -19.20 33.22 -3.59
N GLU A 70 -18.58 34.39 -3.60
CA GLU A 70 -17.28 34.60 -4.25
C GLU A 70 -16.17 33.78 -3.57
N ALA A 71 -16.19 33.71 -2.24
CA ALA A 71 -15.22 32.95 -1.50
C ALA A 71 -15.38 31.44 -1.69
N ILE A 72 -16.61 30.93 -1.72
CA ILE A 72 -16.87 29.49 -1.72
C ILE A 72 -16.52 28.82 -3.05
N SER A 73 -16.72 29.49 -4.19
CA SER A 73 -16.38 28.94 -5.51
C SER A 73 -14.90 28.49 -5.60
N ASN A 74 -14.00 29.33 -5.08
CA ASN A 74 -12.57 29.03 -5.02
C ASN A 74 -12.25 27.90 -4.02
N ILE A 75 -12.96 27.85 -2.88
CA ILE A 75 -12.76 26.83 -1.86
C ILE A 75 -13.22 25.46 -2.37
N VAL A 76 -14.41 25.39 -2.98
CA VAL A 76 -14.95 24.16 -3.59
C VAL A 76 -13.98 23.57 -4.59
N THR A 77 -13.52 24.38 -5.54
CA THR A 77 -12.56 23.92 -6.56
C THR A 77 -11.28 23.36 -5.95
N ARG A 78 -10.71 24.05 -4.95
CA ARG A 78 -9.49 23.62 -4.28
C ARG A 78 -9.68 22.33 -3.49
N GLU A 79 -10.74 22.22 -2.70
CA GLU A 79 -10.99 21.05 -1.86
C GLU A 79 -11.35 19.82 -2.70
N THR A 80 -12.15 19.98 -3.77
CA THR A 80 -12.41 18.91 -4.72
C THR A 80 -11.13 18.40 -5.37
N ASN A 81 -10.27 19.28 -5.87
CA ASN A 81 -9.00 18.88 -6.49
C ASN A 81 -8.05 18.22 -5.49
N LYS A 82 -8.01 18.71 -4.25
CA LYS A 82 -7.25 18.10 -3.17
C LYS A 82 -7.74 16.68 -2.88
N TYR A 83 -9.07 16.49 -2.81
CA TYR A 83 -9.67 15.18 -2.56
C TYR A 83 -9.36 14.19 -3.69
N ARG A 84 -9.52 14.60 -4.96
CA ARG A 84 -9.17 13.76 -6.11
C ARG A 84 -7.71 13.33 -6.12
N ARG A 85 -6.78 14.25 -5.84
CA ARG A 85 -5.35 13.93 -5.74
C ARG A 85 -5.06 12.97 -4.59
N LEU A 86 -5.82 13.05 -3.49
CA LEU A 86 -5.68 12.09 -2.39
C LEU A 86 -6.16 10.70 -2.82
N MET A 87 -7.33 10.60 -3.44
CA MET A 87 -7.83 9.33 -3.99
C MET A 87 -6.86 8.74 -5.02
N GLU A 88 -6.37 9.55 -5.96
CA GLU A 88 -5.41 9.13 -6.98
C GLU A 88 -4.18 8.47 -6.35
N LYS A 89 -3.60 9.09 -5.31
CA LYS A 89 -2.46 8.55 -4.54
C LYS A 89 -2.79 7.28 -3.76
N ASN A 90 -4.08 6.99 -3.56
CA ASN A 90 -4.61 5.81 -2.92
C ASN A 90 -5.30 4.88 -3.94
N PHE A 91 -4.77 4.82 -5.16
CA PHE A 91 -5.26 3.94 -6.24
C PHE A 91 -6.70 4.20 -6.68
N GLY A 92 -7.18 5.43 -6.51
CA GLY A 92 -8.55 5.83 -6.82
C GLY A 92 -9.56 5.46 -5.75
N LEU A 93 -9.14 4.86 -4.64
CA LEU A 93 -10.03 4.55 -3.52
C LEU A 93 -10.33 5.81 -2.70
N SER A 94 -11.58 5.94 -2.26
CA SER A 94 -11.91 6.78 -1.11
C SER A 94 -11.47 6.11 0.19
N GLU A 95 -11.50 6.84 1.30
CA GLU A 95 -11.16 6.26 2.61
C GLU A 95 -12.18 5.18 3.03
N ASP A 96 -13.46 5.40 2.75
CA ASP A 96 -14.51 4.41 3.03
C ASP A 96 -14.36 3.16 2.15
N ALA A 97 -14.11 3.32 0.85
CA ALA A 97 -13.84 2.20 -0.05
C ALA A 97 -12.56 1.43 0.32
N PHE A 98 -11.55 2.15 0.83
CA PHE A 98 -10.35 1.53 1.38
C PHE A 98 -10.69 0.69 2.61
N ASN A 99 -11.46 1.22 3.57
CA ASN A 99 -11.84 0.49 4.77
C ASN A 99 -12.66 -0.77 4.42
N GLU A 100 -13.61 -0.66 3.49
CA GLU A 100 -14.38 -1.81 2.99
C GLU A 100 -13.47 -2.87 2.35
N MET A 101 -12.47 -2.44 1.58
CA MET A 101 -11.47 -3.35 1.02
C MET A 101 -10.69 -4.07 2.12
N ILE A 102 -10.26 -3.37 3.18
CA ILE A 102 -9.55 -3.98 4.30
C ILE A 102 -10.40 -5.02 5.02
N GLU A 103 -11.67 -4.72 5.29
CA GLU A 103 -12.60 -5.68 5.90
C GLU A 103 -12.74 -6.94 5.05
N LYS A 104 -12.89 -6.79 3.74
CA LYS A 104 -12.92 -7.93 2.79
C LYS A 104 -11.62 -8.75 2.83
N MET A 105 -10.47 -8.09 2.81
CA MET A 105 -9.15 -8.75 2.89
C MET A 105 -8.97 -9.53 4.19
N GLN A 106 -9.47 -9.01 5.33
CA GLN A 106 -9.43 -9.70 6.62
C GLN A 106 -10.34 -10.93 6.65
N ASN A 107 -11.44 -10.90 5.89
CA ASN A 107 -12.37 -12.01 5.71
C ASN A 107 -11.94 -13.00 4.61
N GLY A 108 -10.77 -12.81 3.99
CA GLY A 108 -10.20 -13.71 2.99
C GLY A 108 -10.58 -13.41 1.54
N ASP A 109 -11.33 -12.33 1.28
CA ASP A 109 -11.58 -11.83 -0.07
C ASP A 109 -10.51 -10.81 -0.47
N GLU A 110 -9.55 -11.24 -1.27
CA GLU A 110 -8.44 -10.42 -1.76
C GLU A 110 -8.66 -9.91 -3.20
N SER A 111 -9.82 -10.15 -3.80
CA SER A 111 -10.06 -9.91 -5.23
C SER A 111 -9.85 -8.44 -5.65
N LEU A 112 -10.41 -7.50 -4.88
CA LEU A 112 -10.26 -6.07 -5.13
C LEU A 112 -8.80 -5.61 -4.92
N PHE A 113 -8.13 -6.17 -3.91
CA PHE A 113 -6.72 -5.90 -3.65
C PHE A 113 -5.84 -6.37 -4.81
N GLU A 114 -6.04 -7.59 -5.31
CA GLU A 114 -5.28 -8.12 -6.45
C GLU A 114 -5.41 -7.22 -7.67
N VAL A 115 -6.63 -6.85 -8.08
CA VAL A 115 -6.86 -6.02 -9.27
C VAL A 115 -6.16 -4.67 -9.16
N ILE A 116 -6.31 -3.99 -8.02
CA ILE A 116 -5.78 -2.65 -7.82
C ILE A 116 -4.25 -2.69 -7.76
N PHE A 117 -3.68 -3.58 -6.94
CA PHE A 117 -2.27 -3.55 -6.62
C PHE A 117 -1.40 -4.24 -7.68
N LEU A 118 -1.93 -5.18 -8.47
CA LEU A 118 -1.21 -5.75 -9.61
C LEU A 118 -0.82 -4.70 -10.65
N SER A 119 -1.68 -3.71 -10.91
CA SER A 119 -1.34 -2.62 -11.82
C SER A 119 -0.15 -1.78 -11.31
N HIS A 120 -0.12 -1.48 -10.01
CA HIS A 120 0.96 -0.72 -9.39
C HIS A 120 2.23 -1.53 -9.17
N PHE A 121 2.11 -2.86 -9.10
CA PHE A 121 3.24 -3.77 -9.06
C PHE A 121 4.14 -3.60 -10.30
N GLU A 122 3.53 -3.60 -11.49
CA GLU A 122 4.24 -3.38 -12.77
C GLU A 122 4.92 -2.01 -12.82
N PHE A 123 4.27 -0.98 -12.26
CA PHE A 123 4.88 0.33 -12.08
C PHE A 123 6.12 0.25 -11.17
N CYS A 124 6.02 -0.46 -10.05
CA CYS A 124 7.15 -0.64 -9.13
C CYS A 124 8.31 -1.40 -9.80
N LEU A 125 8.05 -2.44 -10.59
CA LEU A 125 9.10 -3.12 -11.38
C LEU A 125 9.85 -2.13 -12.26
N SER A 126 9.11 -1.41 -13.10
CA SER A 126 9.65 -0.44 -14.05
C SER A 126 10.45 0.65 -13.32
N TYR A 127 9.91 1.14 -12.20
CA TYR A 127 10.55 2.14 -11.36
C TYR A 127 11.89 1.66 -10.79
N ILE A 128 11.94 0.44 -10.23
CA ILE A 128 13.17 -0.12 -9.65
C ILE A 128 14.23 -0.36 -10.72
N GLN A 129 13.84 -0.90 -11.89
CA GLN A 129 14.75 -1.09 -13.02
C GLN A 129 15.33 0.24 -13.50
N ALA A 130 14.48 1.24 -13.75
CA ALA A 130 14.92 2.54 -14.28
C ALA A 130 15.76 3.33 -13.26
N LYS A 131 15.33 3.37 -12.00
CA LYS A 131 15.97 4.21 -10.98
C LYS A 131 17.29 3.63 -10.47
N TYR A 132 17.38 2.31 -10.37
CA TYR A 132 18.52 1.65 -9.74
C TYR A 132 19.32 0.75 -10.69
N ASN A 133 19.02 0.79 -11.99
CA ASN A 133 19.60 -0.08 -13.01
C ASN A 133 19.53 -1.58 -12.62
N ALA A 134 18.43 -1.96 -11.95
CA ALA A 134 18.23 -3.31 -11.45
C ALA A 134 17.90 -4.26 -12.60
N THR A 135 18.34 -5.52 -12.48
CA THR A 135 17.84 -6.58 -13.35
C THR A 135 16.34 -6.77 -13.13
N TYR A 136 15.64 -7.32 -14.12
CA TYR A 136 14.23 -7.66 -13.99
C TYR A 136 13.97 -8.57 -12.78
N GLU A 137 14.86 -9.55 -12.53
CA GLU A 137 14.70 -10.50 -11.43
C GLU A 137 14.77 -9.81 -10.07
N ASN A 138 15.75 -8.94 -9.88
CA ASN A 138 15.93 -8.24 -8.61
C ASN A 138 14.83 -7.21 -8.37
N ALA A 139 14.39 -6.52 -9.44
CA ALA A 139 13.24 -5.63 -9.38
C ALA A 139 11.96 -6.40 -9.02
N TYR A 140 11.75 -7.56 -9.64
CA TYR A 140 10.63 -8.44 -9.35
C TYR A 140 10.60 -8.92 -7.91
N ASP A 141 11.70 -9.49 -7.43
CA ASP A 141 11.75 -10.03 -6.07
C ASP A 141 11.61 -8.92 -5.03
N SER A 142 12.17 -7.73 -5.27
CA SER A 142 12.03 -6.58 -4.39
C SER A 142 10.59 -6.06 -4.33
N SER A 143 9.95 -5.88 -5.48
CA SER A 143 8.54 -5.47 -5.56
C SER A 143 7.60 -6.53 -4.98
N MET A 144 7.91 -7.82 -5.13
CA MET A 144 7.10 -8.92 -4.57
C MET A 144 7.18 -8.94 -3.05
N ASN A 145 8.39 -8.82 -2.50
CA ASN A 145 8.56 -8.71 -1.05
C ASN A 145 7.85 -7.48 -0.48
N ALA A 146 7.89 -6.36 -1.20
CA ALA A 146 7.13 -5.18 -0.83
C ALA A 146 5.62 -5.42 -0.86
N MET A 147 5.09 -6.08 -1.90
CA MET A 147 3.67 -6.40 -2.02
C MET A 147 3.19 -7.26 -0.84
N LEU A 148 3.94 -8.32 -0.51
CA LEU A 148 3.60 -9.21 0.59
C LEU A 148 3.65 -8.49 1.94
N SER A 149 4.69 -7.67 2.17
CA SER A 149 4.80 -6.87 3.39
C SER A 149 3.72 -5.80 3.48
N PHE A 150 3.31 -5.23 2.35
CA PHE A 150 2.27 -4.21 2.27
C PHE A 150 0.89 -4.83 2.54
N CYS A 151 0.56 -5.95 1.88
CA CYS A 151 -0.67 -6.71 2.14
C CYS A 151 -0.79 -7.13 3.61
N ARG A 152 0.30 -7.64 4.20
CA ARG A 152 0.34 -7.94 5.64
C ARG A 152 0.08 -6.70 6.48
N GLY A 153 0.77 -5.60 6.20
CA GLY A 153 0.62 -4.36 6.96
C GLY A 153 -0.78 -3.76 6.90
N LEU A 154 -1.46 -3.90 5.75
CA LEU A 154 -2.86 -3.54 5.59
C LEU A 154 -3.77 -4.39 6.48
N LYS A 155 -3.63 -5.73 6.45
CA LYS A 155 -4.46 -6.64 7.26
C LYS A 155 -4.26 -6.45 8.76
N GLU A 156 -3.03 -6.17 9.17
CA GLU A 156 -2.65 -5.93 10.57
C GLU A 156 -2.98 -4.50 11.05
N GLY A 157 -3.42 -3.61 10.15
CA GLY A 157 -3.74 -2.22 10.48
C GLY A 157 -2.51 -1.33 10.76
N THR A 158 -1.30 -1.79 10.42
CA THR A 158 -0.08 -0.98 10.54
C THR A 158 0.10 0.01 9.38
N ILE A 159 -0.62 -0.21 8.28
CA ILE A 159 -0.72 0.71 7.15
C ILE A 159 -2.16 1.27 7.11
N SER A 160 -2.27 2.59 7.21
CA SER A 160 -3.55 3.31 7.13
C SER A 160 -3.70 4.04 5.80
N TYR A 161 -4.93 4.47 5.51
CA TYR A 161 -5.23 5.24 4.32
C TYR A 161 -4.37 6.51 4.22
N GLY A 162 -3.75 6.71 3.06
CA GLY A 162 -2.87 7.85 2.81
C GLY A 162 -1.71 7.49 1.90
N ASN A 163 -1.51 8.28 0.84
CA ASN A 163 -0.47 8.13 -0.18
C ASN A 163 0.11 6.71 -0.37
N LEU A 164 -0.78 5.73 -0.53
CA LEU A 164 -0.43 4.32 -0.50
C LEU A 164 0.48 3.93 -1.67
N GLN A 165 0.30 4.54 -2.84
CA GLN A 165 1.18 4.38 -4.00
C GLN A 165 2.64 4.71 -3.66
N PHE A 166 2.86 5.84 -2.98
CA PHE A 166 4.20 6.24 -2.58
C PHE A 166 4.79 5.26 -1.56
N LEU A 167 4.02 4.91 -0.53
CA LEU A 167 4.47 3.97 0.50
C LEU A 167 4.89 2.63 -0.11
N PHE A 168 4.05 2.06 -0.97
CA PHE A 168 4.35 0.79 -1.63
C PHE A 168 5.61 0.88 -2.50
N THR A 169 5.75 1.95 -3.29
CA THR A 169 6.95 2.17 -4.13
C THR A 169 8.21 2.32 -3.27
N GLN A 170 8.13 3.01 -2.13
CA GLN A 170 9.24 3.14 -1.19
C GLN A 170 9.64 1.80 -0.59
N MET A 171 8.65 0.97 -0.19
CA MET A 171 8.91 -0.36 0.33
C MET A 171 9.65 -1.22 -0.70
N ALA A 172 9.25 -1.19 -1.99
CA ALA A 172 9.96 -1.89 -3.06
C ALA A 172 11.44 -1.47 -3.16
N GLY A 173 11.72 -0.17 -3.10
CA GLY A 173 13.09 0.35 -3.07
C GLY A 173 13.88 -0.11 -1.83
N GLN A 174 13.25 -0.12 -0.65
CA GLN A 174 13.88 -0.59 0.58
C GLN A 174 14.25 -2.08 0.51
N PHE A 175 13.38 -2.93 -0.03
CA PHE A 175 13.68 -4.34 -0.24
C PHE A 175 14.83 -4.54 -1.22
N TYR A 176 14.88 -3.75 -2.30
CA TYR A 176 16.00 -3.77 -3.24
C TYR A 176 17.33 -3.39 -2.58
N PHE A 177 17.36 -2.32 -1.79
CA PHE A 177 18.58 -1.95 -1.05
C PHE A 177 19.00 -2.99 -0.01
N LYS A 178 18.05 -3.65 0.66
CA LYS A 178 18.35 -4.76 1.58
C LYS A 178 19.02 -5.92 0.82
N TRP A 179 18.58 -6.21 -0.39
CA TRP A 179 19.21 -7.21 -1.25
C TRP A 179 20.64 -6.80 -1.66
N ILE A 180 20.85 -5.57 -2.16
CA ILE A 180 22.20 -5.09 -2.52
C ILE A 180 23.17 -5.18 -1.34
N ARG A 181 22.72 -4.81 -0.14
CA ARG A 181 23.57 -4.85 1.06
C ARG A 181 23.97 -6.26 1.47
N LYS A 182 23.16 -7.27 1.13
CA LYS A 182 23.48 -8.68 1.37
C LYS A 182 24.40 -9.25 0.28
N GLU A 183 24.26 -8.78 -0.96
CA GLU A 183 25.07 -9.26 -2.08
C GLU A 183 26.45 -8.61 -2.20
N LYS A 184 26.62 -7.37 -1.70
CA LYS A 184 27.98 -6.83 -1.58
C LYS A 184 28.76 -7.77 -0.65
N PRO A 185 29.91 -8.32 -1.09
CA PRO A 185 30.84 -8.91 -0.15
C PRO A 185 31.10 -7.83 0.90
N LYS A 186 30.93 -8.18 2.17
CA LYS A 186 31.60 -7.39 3.22
C LYS A 186 33.06 -7.40 2.80
N GLU A 187 33.69 -6.24 2.64
CA GLU A 187 35.13 -6.22 2.42
C GLU A 187 35.77 -7.10 3.50
N PRO A 188 36.75 -7.96 3.15
CA PRO A 188 37.49 -8.68 4.17
C PRO A 188 38.11 -7.61 5.06
N LEU A 189 37.67 -7.51 6.31
CA LEU A 189 38.41 -6.80 7.33
C LEU A 189 39.67 -7.63 7.58
N GLU A 190 40.70 -7.41 6.77
CA GLU A 190 42.04 -7.87 7.10
C GLU A 190 42.42 -7.22 8.44
N ASN A 191 42.60 -8.07 9.46
CA ASN A 191 43.10 -7.75 10.80
C ASN A 191 42.13 -7.04 11.74
N ILE A 192 41.02 -7.69 12.06
CA ILE A 192 40.46 -7.57 13.41
C ILE A 192 40.54 -8.96 14.04
N ASP A 193 41.43 -9.13 15.01
CA ASP A 193 41.34 -10.24 15.98
C ASP A 193 40.04 -10.04 16.76
N ILE A 194 38.98 -10.65 16.25
CA ILE A 194 37.71 -10.80 16.96
C ILE A 194 37.90 -12.08 17.80
N PRO A 195 37.75 -12.02 19.13
CA PRO A 195 37.66 -13.25 19.92
C PRO A 195 36.55 -14.11 19.31
N GLU A 196 36.86 -15.36 18.96
CA GLU A 196 35.85 -16.34 18.58
C GLU A 196 34.90 -16.53 19.77
N GLU A 197 33.82 -15.74 19.82
CA GLU A 197 32.59 -16.21 20.42
C GLU A 197 32.09 -17.30 19.48
N GLU A 198 32.37 -18.54 19.85
CA GLU A 198 31.60 -19.68 19.37
C GLU A 198 30.12 -19.36 19.61
N ASP A 199 29.44 -18.88 18.56
CA ASP A 199 27.98 -18.99 18.48
C ASP A 199 27.69 -20.47 18.64
N SER A 200 27.37 -20.88 19.87
CA SER A 200 26.95 -22.24 20.15
C SER A 200 25.66 -22.46 19.38
N PHE A 201 25.76 -23.01 18.18
CA PHE A 201 24.61 -23.59 17.50
C PHE A 201 24.08 -24.63 18.47
N ASP A 202 22.89 -24.38 19.00
CA ASP A 202 22.22 -25.33 19.88
C ASP A 202 22.08 -26.65 19.11
N GLU A 203 22.90 -27.62 19.47
CA GLU A 203 23.02 -28.92 18.81
C GLU A 203 21.66 -29.65 18.80
N ALA A 204 20.79 -29.30 19.75
CA ALA A 204 19.40 -29.74 19.76
C ALA A 204 18.60 -29.16 18.59
N ASN A 205 18.75 -27.88 18.27
CA ASN A 205 18.07 -27.24 17.14
C ASN A 205 18.56 -27.77 15.78
N LEU A 206 19.86 -28.09 15.66
CA LEU A 206 20.41 -28.72 14.45
C LEU A 206 19.85 -30.13 14.26
N ASN A 207 19.80 -30.93 15.32
CA ASN A 207 19.21 -32.27 15.28
C ASN A 207 17.70 -32.23 14.97
N THR A 208 16.96 -31.25 15.50
CA THR A 208 15.54 -31.06 15.18
C THR A 208 15.35 -30.63 13.73
N LEU A 209 16.21 -29.76 13.21
CA LEU A 209 16.19 -29.35 11.82
C LEU A 209 16.45 -30.53 10.88
N ASP A 210 17.42 -31.38 11.19
CA ASP A 210 17.74 -32.55 10.38
C ASP A 210 16.59 -33.58 10.36
N LYS A 211 15.93 -33.79 11.50
CA LYS A 211 14.70 -34.61 11.57
C LYS A 211 13.56 -34.02 10.74
N ALA A 212 13.31 -32.71 10.85
CA ALA A 212 12.29 -32.02 10.06
C ALA A 212 12.60 -32.03 8.55
N TRP A 213 13.89 -31.94 8.19
CA TRP A 213 14.37 -32.05 6.81
C TRP A 213 14.11 -33.44 6.21
N ASN A 214 14.29 -34.49 7.01
CA ASN A 214 14.03 -35.87 6.60
C ASN A 214 12.54 -36.19 6.40
N LEU A 215 11.63 -35.40 6.97
CA LEU A 215 10.18 -35.52 6.72
C LEU A 215 9.71 -34.85 5.42
N LEU A 216 10.53 -33.99 4.81
CA LEU A 216 10.18 -33.40 3.52
C LEU A 216 10.15 -34.47 2.41
N GLY A 217 9.25 -34.32 1.44
CA GLY A 217 9.29 -35.14 0.23
C GLY A 217 10.58 -34.91 -0.55
N LYS A 218 11.04 -35.92 -1.32
CA LYS A 218 12.28 -35.87 -2.12
C LYS A 218 12.34 -34.62 -3.02
N ASP A 219 11.24 -34.25 -3.65
CA ASP A 219 11.14 -33.06 -4.50
C ASP A 219 11.32 -31.76 -3.73
N CYS A 220 10.80 -31.68 -2.50
CA CYS A 220 10.97 -30.50 -1.64
C CYS A 220 12.40 -30.40 -1.13
N ARG A 221 13.01 -31.52 -0.70
CA ARG A 221 14.41 -31.53 -0.28
C ARG A 221 15.33 -31.09 -1.41
N GLN A 222 15.21 -31.68 -2.59
CA GLN A 222 16.04 -31.34 -3.75
C GLN A 222 15.88 -29.88 -4.16
N LEU A 223 14.64 -29.36 -4.14
CA LEU A 223 14.38 -27.95 -4.43
C LEU A 223 15.06 -27.01 -3.43
N LEU A 224 14.94 -27.30 -2.12
CA LEU A 224 15.55 -26.49 -1.08
C LEU A 224 17.08 -26.65 -1.04
N GLU A 225 17.59 -27.85 -1.31
CA GLU A 225 19.03 -28.13 -1.42
C GLU A 225 19.65 -27.34 -2.56
N ASN A 226 19.08 -27.45 -3.76
CA ASN A 226 19.56 -26.73 -4.94
C ASN A 226 19.50 -25.21 -4.73
N PHE A 227 18.46 -24.70 -4.08
CA PHE A 227 18.31 -23.27 -3.85
C PHE A 227 19.21 -22.72 -2.73
N TYR A 228 19.28 -23.39 -1.58
CA TYR A 228 19.96 -22.85 -0.38
C TYR A 228 21.41 -23.30 -0.22
N TYR A 229 21.76 -24.50 -0.71
CA TYR A 229 23.12 -25.04 -0.57
C TYR A 229 23.95 -24.94 -1.85
N ARG A 230 23.29 -24.94 -3.01
CA ARG A 230 23.97 -24.88 -4.32
C ARG A 230 23.81 -23.54 -5.03
N ASP A 231 23.01 -22.63 -4.46
CA ASP A 231 22.71 -21.30 -5.00
C ASP A 231 22.18 -21.32 -6.46
N ASP A 232 21.51 -22.40 -6.85
CA ASP A 232 20.92 -22.53 -8.19
C ASP A 232 19.78 -21.51 -8.37
N GLN A 233 19.77 -20.81 -9.50
CA GLN A 233 18.66 -19.93 -9.84
C GLN A 233 17.36 -20.70 -10.05
N LEU A 234 16.25 -20.19 -9.50
CA LEU A 234 14.91 -20.81 -9.58
C LEU A 234 14.45 -21.09 -11.01
N LYS A 235 14.91 -20.33 -12.01
CA LYS A 235 14.62 -20.57 -13.44
C LYS A 235 15.31 -21.82 -13.96
N GLU A 236 16.56 -22.06 -13.56
CA GLU A 236 17.31 -23.25 -13.93
C GLU A 236 16.78 -24.49 -13.21
N ILE A 237 16.37 -24.35 -11.95
CA ILE A 237 15.64 -25.40 -11.24
C ILE A 237 14.30 -25.68 -11.94
N ALA A 238 13.55 -24.64 -12.33
CA ALA A 238 12.28 -24.80 -13.03
C ALA A 238 12.42 -25.54 -14.37
N LYS A 239 13.48 -25.23 -15.16
CA LYS A 239 13.82 -25.96 -16.38
C LYS A 239 14.14 -27.44 -16.10
N LYS A 240 14.96 -27.73 -15.09
CA LYS A 240 15.31 -29.11 -14.68
C LYS A 240 14.09 -29.94 -14.26
N HIS A 241 13.03 -29.29 -13.78
CA HIS A 241 11.81 -29.94 -13.32
C HIS A 241 10.62 -29.76 -14.28
N GLU A 242 10.84 -29.27 -15.51
CA GLU A 242 9.81 -29.03 -16.53
C GLU A 242 8.62 -28.21 -16.03
N LYS A 243 8.88 -27.25 -15.14
CA LYS A 243 7.86 -26.38 -14.53
C LYS A 243 8.07 -24.95 -14.96
N SER A 244 6.98 -24.16 -14.92
CA SER A 244 7.12 -22.71 -15.07
C SER A 244 7.87 -22.12 -13.87
N PRO A 245 8.64 -21.03 -14.04
CA PRO A 245 9.29 -20.34 -12.93
C PRO A 245 8.31 -19.92 -11.81
N SER A 246 7.08 -19.56 -12.18
CA SER A 246 6.02 -19.22 -11.22
C SER A 246 5.52 -20.45 -10.43
N ALA A 247 5.36 -21.60 -11.08
CA ALA A 247 5.00 -22.86 -10.40
C ALA A 247 6.11 -23.31 -9.45
N MET A 248 7.38 -23.16 -9.85
CA MET A 248 8.53 -23.52 -9.02
C MET A 248 8.67 -22.62 -7.79
N ARG A 249 8.42 -21.31 -7.93
CA ARG A 249 8.36 -20.37 -6.80
C ARG A 249 7.28 -20.75 -5.78
N LYS A 250 6.07 -21.06 -6.26
CA LYS A 250 4.95 -21.50 -5.41
C LYS A 250 5.27 -22.84 -4.71
N GLN A 251 5.97 -23.74 -5.40
CA GLN A 251 6.43 -25.01 -4.81
C GLN A 251 7.49 -24.78 -3.72
N LYS A 252 8.47 -23.91 -3.96
CA LYS A 252 9.50 -23.56 -2.97
C LYS A 252 8.86 -23.00 -1.69
N GLN A 253 7.93 -22.06 -1.84
CA GLN A 253 7.20 -21.49 -0.70
C GLN A 253 6.52 -22.59 0.12
N ARG A 254 5.76 -23.47 -0.52
CA ARG A 254 5.08 -24.60 0.15
C ARG A 254 6.05 -25.54 0.85
N CYS A 255 7.21 -25.81 0.26
CA CYS A 255 8.23 -26.67 0.87
C CYS A 255 8.86 -26.03 2.13
N ILE A 256 9.08 -24.72 2.13
CA ILE A 256 9.58 -23.97 3.30
C ILE A 256 8.53 -23.94 4.42
N GLU A 257 7.27 -23.70 4.07
CA GLU A 257 6.16 -23.70 5.02
C GLU A 257 6.04 -25.07 5.71
N LYS A 258 6.08 -26.17 4.93
CA LYS A 258 6.11 -27.54 5.48
C LYS A 258 7.31 -27.80 6.39
N LEU A 259 8.50 -27.35 6.00
CA LEU A 259 9.70 -27.52 6.83
C LEU A 259 9.55 -26.80 8.18
N ARG A 260 8.98 -25.58 8.17
CA ARG A 260 8.70 -24.82 9.40
C ARG A 260 7.64 -25.50 10.27
N GLU A 261 6.61 -26.08 9.66
CA GLU A 261 5.59 -26.85 10.39
C GLU A 261 6.21 -28.07 11.08
N TYR A 262 7.01 -28.87 10.37
CA TYR A 262 7.70 -30.02 10.94
C TYR A 262 8.67 -29.62 12.05
N PHE A 263 9.42 -28.54 11.84
CA PHE A 263 10.34 -28.03 12.86
C PHE A 263 9.60 -27.58 14.13
N LYS A 264 8.46 -26.89 13.99
CA LYS A 264 7.64 -26.46 15.14
C LYS A 264 7.00 -27.63 15.88
N GLN A 265 6.56 -28.67 15.16
CA GLN A 265 5.97 -29.86 15.78
C GLN A 265 6.97 -30.67 16.61
N MET A 266 8.27 -30.52 16.35
CA MET A 266 9.34 -31.23 17.05
C MET A 266 10.00 -30.41 18.17
N ASN A 267 9.72 -29.10 18.24
CA ASN A 267 10.17 -28.20 19.31
C ASN A 267 9.08 -27.96 20.37
N HIS A 268 8.04 -28.80 20.40
CA HIS A 268 7.03 -28.93 21.46
C HIS A 268 7.19 -30.30 22.12
#